data_AF-A6UAU9-F1
#
_entry.id   AF-A6UAU9-F1
#
_cell.length_a   1.000
_cell.length_b   1.000
_cell.length_c   1.000
_cell.angle_alpha   90.00
_cell.angle_beta   90.00
_cell.angle_gamma   90.00
#
_symmetry.space_group_name_H-M   'P 1'
#
loop_
_entity.id
_entity.type
_entity.pdbx_description
1 polymer ?
#
loop_
_entity_poly.entity_id
_entity_poly.type
_entity_poly.pdbx_seq_one_letter_code
_entity_poly.pdbx_strand_id
1 'polypeptide(L)'
;MDVMALATDYDGTLADYGAVRPETLEALKRFKETGRKLLLVTGRELPDLKSVFPEIGLFDKVVAENGALLFTPETGEERPLAPSPPPAFIERLKEKGVDRMSVGRSIVATWEPHQTAALEAINELGLELEIIFNKGAVMVLPTGVNKATGLKAALKEMGLSFVSVVGVGDAENDHALLRTCGCGAAVANALPALKDTADIVLEGVRGAGVEQLINRIIERDNMLSVGARHRASIGEGAEGQAEIGARDPR
;
A
#
# COMPACT_ATOMS: atom_id res chain seq x y z
N MET A 1 3.54 11.93 -17.07
CA MET A 1 3.15 12.45 -15.74
C MET A 1 4.42 12.97 -15.08
N ASP A 2 4.38 14.03 -14.28
CA ASP A 2 5.54 14.38 -13.45
C ASP A 2 5.49 13.54 -12.16
N VAL A 3 6.41 12.58 -12.03
CA VAL A 3 6.40 11.62 -10.92
C VAL A 3 7.22 12.19 -9.77
N MET A 4 6.56 12.49 -8.66
CA MET A 4 7.17 13.02 -7.45
C MET A 4 7.43 11.94 -6.39
N ALA A 5 6.69 10.82 -6.45
CA ALA A 5 6.83 9.77 -5.45
C ALA A 5 6.54 8.36 -5.99
N LEU A 6 7.15 7.37 -5.35
CA LEU A 6 6.86 5.95 -5.52
C LEU A 6 6.27 5.41 -4.21
N ALA A 7 5.05 4.88 -4.29
CA ALA A 7 4.40 4.14 -3.22
C ALA A 7 4.46 2.65 -3.54
N THR A 8 5.11 1.86 -2.71
CA THR A 8 5.36 0.44 -2.99
C THR A 8 4.90 -0.43 -1.85
N ASP A 9 4.27 -1.54 -2.19
CA ASP A 9 4.07 -2.64 -1.24
C ASP A 9 5.41 -3.31 -0.88
N TYR A 10 5.42 -4.04 0.24
CA TYR A 10 6.59 -4.76 0.74
C TYR A 10 6.60 -6.24 0.31
N ASP A 11 5.67 -7.06 0.79
CA ASP A 11 5.73 -8.52 0.70
C ASP A 11 5.22 -9.06 -0.64
N GLY A 12 6.14 -9.52 -1.50
CA GLY A 12 5.76 -9.91 -2.87
C GLY A 12 6.02 -8.83 -3.91
N THR A 13 6.33 -7.63 -3.44
CA THR A 13 6.61 -6.47 -4.29
C THR A 13 8.06 -6.02 -4.16
N LEU A 14 8.51 -5.54 -2.99
CA LEU A 14 9.93 -5.24 -2.77
C LEU A 14 10.72 -6.45 -2.33
N ALA A 15 10.12 -7.25 -1.44
CA ALA A 15 10.78 -8.30 -0.71
C ALA A 15 10.40 -9.69 -1.23
N ASP A 16 11.35 -10.61 -1.13
CA ASP A 16 11.14 -12.04 -1.24
C ASP A 16 11.39 -12.68 0.12
N TYR A 17 10.37 -13.30 0.71
CA TYR A 17 10.42 -13.88 2.07
C TYR A 17 11.03 -12.94 3.14
N GLY A 18 10.69 -11.65 3.10
CA GLY A 18 11.17 -10.65 4.05
C GLY A 18 12.58 -10.12 3.78
N ALA A 19 13.22 -10.51 2.67
CA ALA A 19 14.52 -9.98 2.25
C ALA A 19 14.37 -9.09 1.00
N VAL A 20 14.99 -7.90 1.05
CA VAL A 20 15.10 -7.01 -0.10
C VAL A 20 16.49 -7.18 -0.72
N ARG A 21 16.56 -7.34 -2.03
CA ARG A 21 17.85 -7.54 -2.72
C ARG A 21 18.69 -6.25 -2.71
N PRO A 22 20.03 -6.35 -2.66
CA PRO A 22 20.91 -5.18 -2.76
C PRO A 22 20.64 -4.31 -4.00
N GLU A 23 20.37 -4.93 -5.15
CA GLU A 23 20.09 -4.23 -6.40
C GLU A 23 18.81 -3.38 -6.31
N THR A 24 17.78 -3.91 -5.63
CA THR A 24 16.54 -3.18 -5.34
C THR A 24 16.82 -1.99 -4.43
N LEU A 25 17.64 -2.17 -3.39
CA LEU A 25 18.04 -1.07 -2.49
C LEU A 25 18.80 0.03 -3.23
N GLU A 26 19.73 -0.33 -4.10
CA GLU A 26 20.45 0.63 -4.93
C GLU A 26 19.52 1.36 -5.90
N ALA A 27 18.52 0.69 -6.47
CA ALA A 27 17.52 1.35 -7.30
C ALA A 27 16.70 2.37 -6.50
N LEU A 28 16.25 2.01 -5.30
CA LEU A 28 15.52 2.93 -4.41
C LEU A 28 16.38 4.14 -4.02
N LYS A 29 17.67 3.94 -3.72
CA LYS A 29 18.61 5.05 -3.45
C LYS A 29 18.74 5.98 -4.65
N ARG A 30 18.98 5.45 -5.86
CA ARG A 30 19.04 6.25 -7.09
C ARG A 30 17.76 7.04 -7.32
N PHE A 31 16.60 6.44 -7.05
CA PHE A 31 15.31 7.13 -7.14
C PHE A 31 15.26 8.32 -6.18
N LYS A 32 15.66 8.13 -4.92
CA LYS A 32 15.69 9.19 -3.91
C LYS A 32 16.69 10.31 -4.24
N GLU A 33 17.84 9.97 -4.82
CA GLU A 33 18.85 10.94 -5.29
C GLU A 33 18.32 11.90 -6.35
N THR A 34 17.26 11.53 -7.08
CA THR A 34 16.58 12.45 -8.00
C THR A 34 15.72 13.52 -7.31
N GLY A 35 15.66 13.51 -5.97
CA GLY A 35 14.82 14.40 -5.16
C GLY A 35 13.37 13.91 -4.97
N ARG A 36 13.02 12.76 -5.56
CA ARG A 36 11.71 12.12 -5.43
C ARG A 36 11.55 11.38 -4.10
N LYS A 37 10.30 11.13 -3.72
CA LYS A 37 9.93 10.58 -2.41
C LYS A 37 9.59 9.10 -2.47
N LEU A 38 9.98 8.36 -1.44
CA LEU A 38 9.66 6.95 -1.27
C LEU A 38 8.64 6.74 -0.16
N LEU A 39 7.56 6.03 -0.47
CA LEU A 39 6.55 5.59 0.49
C LEU A 39 6.47 4.06 0.50
N LEU A 40 6.56 3.48 1.69
CA LEU A 40 6.35 2.04 1.89
C LEU A 40 4.93 1.82 2.38
N VAL A 41 4.16 0.93 1.76
CA VAL A 41 2.77 0.68 2.12
C VAL A 41 2.55 -0.81 2.38
N THR A 42 2.45 -1.22 3.64
CA THR A 42 2.46 -2.64 4.02
C THR A 42 1.31 -3.03 4.95
N GLY A 43 0.95 -4.31 4.89
CA GLY A 43 0.07 -4.94 5.89
C GLY A 43 0.79 -5.30 7.20
N ARG A 44 2.13 -5.30 7.21
CA ARG A 44 2.92 -5.66 8.38
C ARG A 44 2.73 -4.68 9.53
N GLU A 45 2.86 -5.22 10.73
CA GLU A 45 3.03 -4.42 11.94
C GLU A 45 4.42 -3.80 11.96
N LEU A 46 4.52 -2.58 12.50
CA LEU A 46 5.77 -1.82 12.46
C LEU A 46 6.95 -2.52 13.14
N PRO A 47 6.81 -3.19 14.32
CA PRO A 47 7.92 -3.90 14.94
C PRO A 47 8.43 -5.07 14.08
N ASP A 48 7.52 -5.85 13.49
CA ASP A 48 7.87 -6.95 12.59
C ASP A 48 8.60 -6.42 11.35
N LEU A 49 8.06 -5.39 10.71
CA LEU A 49 8.71 -4.73 9.58
C LEU A 49 10.13 -4.24 9.93
N LYS A 50 10.30 -3.55 11.07
CA LYS A 50 11.62 -3.06 11.52
C LYS A 50 12.62 -4.21 11.76
N SER A 51 12.13 -5.39 12.15
CA SER A 51 12.97 -6.56 12.40
C SER A 51 13.50 -7.21 11.11
N VAL A 52 12.70 -7.23 10.05
CA VAL A 52 13.07 -7.84 8.76
C VAL A 52 13.66 -6.85 7.76
N PHE A 53 13.40 -5.56 7.93
CA PHE A 53 13.82 -4.51 7.00
C PHE A 53 14.51 -3.34 7.72
N PRO A 54 15.80 -3.49 8.07
CA PRO A 54 16.55 -2.45 8.76
C PRO A 54 16.73 -1.18 7.91
N GLU A 55 16.64 -1.28 6.58
CA GLU A 55 16.72 -0.15 5.63
C GLU A 55 15.41 0.66 5.53
N ILE A 56 14.45 0.46 6.44
CA ILE A 56 13.22 1.26 6.52
C ILE A 56 13.47 2.78 6.52
N GLY A 57 14.63 3.22 7.01
CA GLY A 57 15.09 4.62 6.97
C GLY A 57 15.28 5.21 5.56
N LEU A 58 15.30 4.38 4.51
CA LEU A 58 15.34 4.84 3.13
C LEU A 58 14.05 5.56 2.73
N PHE A 59 12.92 5.21 3.34
CA PHE A 59 11.59 5.74 3.02
C PHE A 59 11.33 7.07 3.74
N ASP A 60 10.65 7.98 3.05
CA ASP A 60 10.20 9.26 3.62
C ASP A 60 8.97 9.05 4.50
N LYS A 61 8.09 8.10 4.13
CA LYS A 61 6.95 7.67 4.95
C LYS A 61 6.69 6.18 4.83
N VAL A 62 6.19 5.62 5.92
CA VAL A 62 5.71 4.24 5.99
C VAL A 62 4.25 4.23 6.42
N VAL A 63 3.43 3.55 5.64
CA VAL A 63 2.02 3.25 5.90
C VAL A 63 1.98 1.78 6.31
N ALA A 64 1.93 1.53 7.62
CA ALA A 64 1.92 0.19 8.20
C ALA A 64 0.50 -0.26 8.58
N GLU A 65 0.36 -1.53 8.97
CA GLU A 65 -0.91 -2.11 9.46
C GLU A 65 -2.07 -1.91 8.46
N ASN A 66 -1.81 -2.15 7.16
CA ASN A 66 -2.74 -1.91 6.06
C ASN A 66 -3.33 -0.49 6.05
N GLY A 67 -2.55 0.52 6.44
CA GLY A 67 -3.02 1.90 6.44
C GLY A 67 -3.61 2.40 7.75
N ALA A 68 -3.52 1.61 8.82
CA ALA A 68 -3.95 2.04 10.15
C ALA A 68 -2.88 2.85 10.90
N LEU A 69 -1.62 2.81 10.46
CA LEU A 69 -0.50 3.47 11.15
C LEU A 69 0.40 4.20 10.16
N LEU A 70 0.72 5.46 10.44
CA LEU A 70 1.82 6.16 9.78
C LEU A 70 3.06 6.12 10.65
N PHE A 71 4.21 5.93 10.01
CA PHE A 71 5.51 6.04 10.64
C PHE A 71 6.42 6.94 9.80
N THR A 72 7.11 7.88 10.46
CA THR A 72 8.14 8.74 9.87
C THR A 72 9.51 8.18 10.25
N PRO A 73 10.26 7.54 9.32
CA PRO A 73 11.55 6.96 9.67
C PRO A 73 12.59 7.97 10.18
N GLU A 74 12.58 9.19 9.63
CA GLU A 74 13.50 10.26 10.02
C GLU A 74 13.36 10.68 11.49
N THR A 75 12.13 10.86 11.96
CA THR A 75 11.85 11.35 13.32
C THR A 75 11.55 10.24 14.31
N GLY A 76 11.25 9.03 13.82
CA GLY A 76 10.75 7.92 14.63
C GLY A 76 9.28 8.06 15.05
N GLU A 77 8.57 9.08 14.55
CA GLU A 77 7.19 9.36 14.94
C GLU A 77 6.23 8.28 14.44
N GLU A 78 5.38 7.77 15.34
CA GLU A 78 4.26 6.87 15.05
C GLU A 78 2.95 7.64 15.21
N ARG A 79 2.12 7.66 14.17
CA ARG A 79 0.79 8.29 14.20
C ARG A 79 -0.29 7.29 13.81
N PRO A 80 -1.04 6.74 14.79
CA PRO A 80 -2.21 5.93 14.49
C PRO A 80 -3.26 6.73 13.72
N LEU A 81 -3.86 6.10 12.71
CA LEU A 81 -4.96 6.63 11.90
C LEU A 81 -6.31 6.04 12.30
N ALA A 82 -6.29 5.00 13.14
CA ALA A 82 -7.45 4.24 13.56
C ALA A 82 -7.36 3.91 15.06
N PRO A 83 -8.48 3.64 15.73
CA PRO A 83 -8.46 3.23 17.13
C PRO A 83 -7.75 1.88 17.31
N SER A 84 -7.29 1.61 18.53
CA SER A 84 -6.74 0.31 18.89
C SER A 84 -7.80 -0.78 18.93
N PRO A 85 -7.44 -2.05 18.68
CA PRO A 85 -8.39 -3.15 18.77
C PRO A 85 -8.98 -3.23 20.19
N PRO A 86 -10.31 -3.36 20.33
CA PRO A 86 -10.93 -3.45 21.64
C PRO A 86 -10.36 -4.64 22.45
N PRO A 87 -9.97 -4.47 23.74
CA PRO A 87 -9.46 -5.58 24.55
C PRO A 87 -10.43 -6.78 24.61
N ALA A 88 -11.73 -6.51 24.71
CA ALA A 88 -12.78 -7.54 24.69
C ALA A 88 -12.78 -8.37 23.40
N PHE A 89 -12.41 -7.78 22.26
CA PHE A 89 -12.29 -8.52 21.00
C PHE A 89 -11.14 -9.53 21.06
N ILE A 90 -9.98 -9.10 21.58
CA ILE A 90 -8.79 -9.94 21.73
C ILE A 90 -9.08 -11.11 22.69
N GLU A 91 -9.73 -10.83 23.81
CA GLU A 91 -10.16 -11.86 24.77
C GLU A 91 -11.12 -12.85 24.12
N ARG A 92 -12.10 -12.36 23.35
CA ARG A 92 -13.07 -13.22 22.69
C ARG A 92 -12.46 -14.12 21.62
N LEU A 93 -11.46 -13.63 20.88
CA LEU A 93 -10.68 -14.45 19.95
C LEU A 93 -9.95 -15.60 20.67
N LYS A 94 -9.34 -15.32 21.83
CA LYS A 94 -8.68 -16.36 22.65
C LYS A 94 -9.68 -17.41 23.14
N GLU A 95 -10.84 -16.99 23.63
CA GLU A 95 -11.91 -17.92 24.05
C GLU A 95 -12.39 -18.83 22.91
N LYS A 96 -12.36 -18.34 21.67
CA LYS A 96 -12.69 -19.10 20.46
C LYS A 96 -11.53 -19.95 19.94
N GLY A 97 -10.41 -20.07 20.67
CA GLY A 97 -9.27 -20.91 20.34
C GLY A 97 -8.30 -20.30 19.34
N VAL A 98 -8.31 -18.97 19.17
CA VAL A 98 -7.29 -18.26 18.38
C VAL A 98 -6.09 -17.97 19.29
N ASP A 99 -5.23 -18.96 19.52
CA ASP A 99 -4.09 -18.80 20.44
C ASP A 99 -2.92 -18.04 19.80
N ARG A 100 -2.77 -18.16 18.47
CA ARG A 100 -1.75 -17.45 17.70
C ARG A 100 -2.35 -16.27 16.98
N MET A 101 -2.12 -15.10 17.54
CA MET A 101 -2.45 -13.82 16.94
C MET A 101 -1.34 -12.81 17.23
N SER A 102 -1.25 -11.81 16.38
CA SER A 102 -0.46 -10.61 16.61
C SER A 102 -1.39 -9.40 16.72
N VAL A 103 -1.04 -8.46 17.59
CA VAL A 103 -1.86 -7.29 17.91
C VAL A 103 -0.99 -6.05 17.75
N GLY A 104 -1.26 -5.30 16.69
CA GLY A 104 -0.60 -4.02 16.41
C GLY A 104 -1.27 -2.85 17.12
N ARG A 105 -1.00 -1.64 16.62
CA ARG A 105 -1.59 -0.40 17.17
C ARG A 105 -3.08 -0.34 16.90
N SER A 106 -3.51 -0.85 15.75
CA SER A 106 -4.89 -0.80 15.25
C SER A 106 -5.32 -2.07 14.50
N ILE A 107 -4.42 -3.04 14.32
CA ILE A 107 -4.68 -4.31 13.63
C ILE A 107 -4.63 -5.50 14.59
N VAL A 108 -5.44 -6.53 14.31
CA VAL A 108 -5.22 -7.88 14.84
C VAL A 108 -4.97 -8.81 13.66
N ALA A 109 -3.83 -9.49 13.64
CA ALA A 109 -3.49 -10.46 12.61
C ALA A 109 -3.53 -11.88 13.17
N THR A 110 -4.17 -12.78 12.44
CA THR A 110 -4.14 -14.23 12.67
C THR A 110 -4.04 -14.93 11.31
N TRP A 111 -4.30 -16.24 11.25
CA TRP A 111 -4.18 -17.05 10.04
C TRP A 111 -5.41 -17.92 9.85
N GLU A 112 -5.61 -18.37 8.62
CA GLU A 112 -6.60 -19.40 8.34
C GLU A 112 -6.34 -20.66 9.20
N PRO A 113 -7.40 -21.32 9.70
CA PRO A 113 -8.82 -21.11 9.40
C PRO A 113 -9.57 -20.19 10.40
N HIS A 114 -8.90 -19.26 11.09
CA HIS A 114 -9.52 -18.47 12.16
C HIS A 114 -10.46 -17.34 11.69
N GLN A 115 -10.73 -17.19 10.39
CA GLN A 115 -11.64 -16.18 9.86
C GLN A 115 -13.06 -16.28 10.42
N THR A 116 -13.56 -17.49 10.66
CA THR A 116 -14.91 -17.69 11.21
C THR A 116 -14.97 -17.23 12.67
N ALA A 117 -13.94 -17.56 13.46
CA ALA A 117 -13.86 -17.13 14.86
C ALA A 117 -13.79 -15.61 14.98
N ALA A 118 -13.03 -14.96 14.09
CA ALA A 118 -12.97 -13.49 14.02
C ALA A 118 -14.34 -12.89 13.67
N LEU A 119 -15.01 -13.39 12.64
CA LEU A 119 -16.31 -12.88 12.22
C LEU A 119 -17.37 -13.03 13.32
N GLU A 120 -17.41 -14.19 13.97
CA GLU A 120 -18.33 -14.43 15.09
C GLU A 120 -18.05 -13.48 16.26
N ALA A 121 -16.78 -13.28 16.63
CA ALA A 121 -16.42 -12.37 17.72
C ALA A 121 -16.80 -10.91 17.40
N ILE A 122 -16.62 -10.47 16.15
CA ILE A 122 -17.07 -9.15 15.69
C ILE A 122 -18.58 -9.02 15.85
N ASN A 123 -19.34 -10.01 15.39
CA ASN A 123 -20.81 -10.00 15.43
C ASN A 123 -21.36 -10.05 16.87
N GLU A 124 -20.83 -10.91 17.73
CA GLU A 124 -21.27 -11.06 19.12
C GLU A 124 -21.03 -9.80 19.96
N LEU A 125 -19.94 -9.07 19.68
CA LEU A 125 -19.58 -7.84 20.38
C LEU A 125 -20.14 -6.57 19.71
N GLY A 126 -20.78 -6.70 18.54
CA GLY A 126 -21.34 -5.56 17.79
C GLY A 126 -20.28 -4.56 17.34
N LEU A 127 -19.11 -5.04 16.89
CA LEU A 127 -17.98 -4.19 16.52
C LEU A 127 -18.00 -3.81 15.03
N GLU A 128 -17.53 -2.61 14.70
CA GLU A 128 -17.37 -2.14 13.32
C GLU A 128 -15.98 -2.47 12.76
N LEU A 129 -15.64 -3.76 12.75
CA LEU A 129 -14.37 -4.28 12.24
C LEU A 129 -14.57 -5.05 10.92
N GLU A 130 -13.57 -4.98 10.05
CA GLU A 130 -13.52 -5.64 8.74
C GLU A 130 -12.41 -6.69 8.73
N ILE A 131 -12.68 -7.84 8.08
CA ILE A 131 -11.70 -8.91 7.85
C ILE A 131 -11.10 -8.74 6.46
N ILE A 132 -9.77 -8.66 6.40
CA ILE A 132 -8.97 -8.56 5.18
C ILE A 132 -8.09 -9.80 5.06
N PHE A 133 -8.10 -10.43 3.89
CA PHE A 133 -7.27 -11.58 3.58
C PHE A 133 -5.98 -11.16 2.88
N ASN A 134 -4.87 -11.82 3.21
CA ASN A 134 -3.60 -11.68 2.50
C ASN A 134 -2.81 -12.98 2.56
N LYS A 135 -2.80 -13.74 1.46
CA LYS A 135 -2.00 -14.98 1.30
C LYS A 135 -2.12 -15.95 2.50
N GLY A 136 -3.33 -16.17 3.00
CA GLY A 136 -3.64 -17.05 4.14
C GLY A 136 -3.58 -16.39 5.53
N ALA A 137 -3.13 -15.14 5.61
CA ALA A 137 -3.31 -14.31 6.81
C ALA A 137 -4.71 -13.70 6.84
N VAL A 138 -5.28 -13.64 8.04
CA VAL A 138 -6.57 -13.03 8.36
C VAL A 138 -6.31 -11.81 9.22
N MET A 139 -6.55 -10.63 8.68
CA MET A 139 -6.26 -9.35 9.33
C MET A 139 -7.56 -8.66 9.68
N VAL A 140 -7.70 -8.18 10.91
CA VAL A 140 -8.90 -7.52 11.41
C VAL A 140 -8.58 -6.08 11.75
N LEU A 141 -9.31 -5.14 11.15
CA LEU A 141 -9.08 -3.70 11.22
C LEU A 141 -10.40 -2.94 11.35
N PRO A 142 -10.40 -1.69 11.83
CA PRO A 142 -11.57 -0.82 11.76
C PRO A 142 -12.06 -0.62 10.31
N THR A 143 -13.38 -0.60 10.14
CA THR A 143 -14.01 -0.46 8.82
C THR A 143 -13.52 0.80 8.09
N GLY A 144 -13.22 0.66 6.79
CA GLY A 144 -12.75 1.78 5.96
C GLY A 144 -11.24 2.08 6.06
N VAL A 145 -10.52 1.38 6.92
CA VAL A 145 -9.06 1.44 7.00
C VAL A 145 -8.46 0.47 5.97
N ASN A 146 -7.66 1.00 5.04
CA ASN A 146 -6.95 0.20 4.04
C ASN A 146 -5.71 0.96 3.53
N LYS A 147 -4.89 0.29 2.70
CA LYS A 147 -3.67 0.85 2.12
C LYS A 147 -3.90 2.19 1.41
N ALA A 148 -5.06 2.38 0.77
CA ALA A 148 -5.39 3.63 0.10
C ALA A 148 -5.68 4.77 1.08
N THR A 149 -6.46 4.52 2.15
CA THR A 149 -6.76 5.57 3.13
C THR A 149 -5.51 5.99 3.90
N GLY A 150 -4.66 5.02 4.26
CA GLY A 150 -3.34 5.30 4.83
C GLY A 150 -2.41 6.07 3.88
N LEU A 151 -2.34 5.69 2.60
CA LEU A 151 -1.56 6.42 1.60
C LEU A 151 -2.05 7.87 1.44
N LYS A 152 -3.36 8.09 1.35
CA LYS A 152 -3.93 9.45 1.25
C LYS A 152 -3.54 10.31 2.46
N ALA A 153 -3.57 9.75 3.65
CA ALA A 153 -3.13 10.45 4.85
C ALA A 153 -1.64 10.80 4.80
N ALA A 154 -0.78 9.88 4.37
CA ALA A 154 0.65 10.14 4.20
C ALA A 154 0.94 11.21 3.14
N LEU A 155 0.29 11.13 1.98
CA LEU A 155 0.46 12.13 0.91
C LEU A 155 0.02 13.53 1.35
N LYS A 156 -1.06 13.61 2.12
CA LYS A 156 -1.53 14.88 2.71
C LYS A 156 -0.48 15.50 3.63
N GLU A 157 0.17 14.71 4.50
CA GLU A 157 1.25 15.21 5.36
C GLU A 157 2.47 15.67 4.57
N MET A 158 2.76 15.01 3.46
CA MET A 158 3.89 15.31 2.59
C MET A 158 3.61 16.45 1.60
N GLY A 159 2.37 16.95 1.52
CA GLY A 159 1.96 17.94 0.53
C GLY A 159 2.02 17.44 -0.91
N LEU A 160 1.86 16.13 -1.12
CA LEU A 160 1.93 15.48 -2.44
C LEU A 160 0.55 15.17 -2.99
N SER A 161 0.37 15.32 -4.30
CA SER A 161 -0.85 14.90 -4.98
C SER A 161 -0.75 13.45 -5.42
N PHE A 162 -1.84 12.69 -5.28
CA PHE A 162 -1.92 11.30 -5.73
C PHE A 162 -1.65 11.15 -7.24
N VAL A 163 -1.96 12.18 -8.04
CA VAL A 163 -1.69 12.21 -9.49
C VAL A 163 -0.20 12.25 -9.83
N SER A 164 0.67 12.59 -8.87
CA SER A 164 2.13 12.59 -9.05
C SER A 164 2.81 11.36 -8.44
N VAL A 165 2.05 10.36 -8.00
CA VAL A 165 2.62 9.15 -7.41
C VAL A 165 2.32 7.92 -8.25
N VAL A 166 3.34 7.07 -8.34
CA VAL A 166 3.25 5.75 -8.94
C VAL A 166 3.11 4.73 -7.82
N GLY A 167 2.08 3.89 -7.89
CA GLY A 167 1.87 2.76 -6.98
C GLY A 167 2.43 1.47 -7.55
N VAL A 168 3.00 0.59 -6.74
CA VAL A 168 3.36 -0.78 -7.17
C VAL A 168 2.98 -1.82 -6.11
N GLY A 169 2.43 -2.97 -6.55
CA GLY A 169 1.92 -4.03 -5.67
C GLY A 169 1.80 -5.40 -6.36
N ASP A 170 1.37 -6.41 -5.59
CA ASP A 170 1.27 -7.80 -6.07
C ASP A 170 0.01 -8.58 -5.65
N ALA A 171 -0.68 -8.18 -4.56
CA ALA A 171 -1.75 -8.96 -3.94
C ALA A 171 -3.12 -8.26 -3.94
N GLU A 172 -4.15 -8.91 -3.38
CA GLU A 172 -5.54 -8.44 -3.36
C GLU A 172 -5.69 -7.09 -2.64
N ASN A 173 -4.97 -6.88 -1.54
CA ASN A 173 -5.03 -5.64 -0.76
C ASN A 173 -4.36 -4.45 -1.47
N ASP A 174 -3.64 -4.65 -2.58
CA ASP A 174 -3.01 -3.58 -3.36
C ASP A 174 -3.92 -2.94 -4.39
N HIS A 175 -5.08 -3.53 -4.67
CA HIS A 175 -6.05 -2.96 -5.61
C HIS A 175 -6.42 -1.51 -5.25
N ALA A 176 -6.65 -1.24 -3.96
CA ALA A 176 -6.98 0.10 -3.49
C ALA A 176 -5.76 1.05 -3.61
N LEU A 177 -4.56 0.55 -3.31
CA LEU A 177 -3.29 1.27 -3.46
C LEU A 177 -3.11 1.73 -4.91
N LEU A 178 -3.12 0.78 -5.86
CA LEU A 178 -2.87 1.06 -7.28
C LEU A 178 -3.89 2.03 -7.87
N ARG A 179 -5.18 1.88 -7.53
CA ARG A 179 -6.24 2.78 -8.02
C ARG A 179 -6.12 4.21 -7.49
N THR A 180 -5.54 4.38 -6.30
CA THR A 180 -5.40 5.71 -5.69
C THR A 180 -4.30 6.51 -6.36
N CYS A 181 -3.21 5.85 -6.74
CA CYS A 181 -2.10 6.47 -7.43
C CYS A 181 -2.50 6.98 -8.82
N GLY A 182 -1.78 7.97 -9.33
CA GLY A 182 -1.98 8.47 -10.68
C GLY A 182 -1.64 7.41 -11.74
N CYS A 183 -0.71 6.51 -11.42
CA CYS A 183 -0.37 5.33 -12.22
C CYS A 183 -0.13 4.14 -11.28
N GLY A 184 -0.83 3.04 -11.48
CA GLY A 184 -0.63 1.79 -10.74
C GLY A 184 0.12 0.74 -11.57
N ALA A 185 1.15 0.13 -11.01
CA ALA A 185 1.93 -0.94 -11.61
C ALA A 185 1.78 -2.26 -10.84
N ALA A 186 1.72 -3.38 -11.55
CA ALA A 186 1.76 -4.71 -10.97
C ALA A 186 3.07 -5.42 -11.35
N VAL A 187 3.74 -6.06 -10.39
CA VAL A 187 4.91 -6.90 -10.67
C VAL A 187 4.54 -8.20 -11.38
N ALA A 188 5.49 -8.88 -12.02
CA ALA A 188 5.19 -10.06 -12.82
C ALA A 188 4.64 -11.26 -12.01
N ASN A 189 4.95 -11.35 -10.72
CA ASN A 189 4.36 -12.36 -9.81
C ASN A 189 3.03 -11.93 -9.19
N ALA A 190 2.50 -10.77 -9.55
CA ALA A 190 1.22 -10.30 -9.04
C ALA A 190 0.07 -11.22 -9.47
N LEU A 191 -0.97 -11.24 -8.65
CA LEU A 191 -2.20 -11.97 -8.94
C LEU A 191 -2.82 -11.51 -10.28
N PRO A 192 -3.44 -12.43 -11.05
CA PRO A 192 -4.08 -12.07 -12.32
C PRO A 192 -5.09 -10.92 -12.15
N ALA A 193 -5.93 -10.99 -11.12
CA ALA A 193 -6.92 -9.95 -10.83
C ALA A 193 -6.28 -8.57 -10.65
N LEU A 194 -5.13 -8.47 -9.96
CA LEU A 194 -4.44 -7.20 -9.78
C LEU A 194 -3.90 -6.65 -11.11
N LYS A 195 -3.25 -7.51 -11.91
CA LYS A 195 -2.70 -7.15 -13.23
C LYS A 195 -3.77 -6.60 -14.17
N ASP A 196 -4.97 -7.20 -14.18
CA ASP A 196 -6.09 -6.75 -15.01
C ASP A 196 -6.54 -5.31 -14.69
N THR A 197 -6.26 -4.83 -13.48
CA THR A 197 -6.62 -3.48 -13.04
C THR A 197 -5.45 -2.49 -13.04
N ALA A 198 -4.21 -2.97 -13.20
CA ALA A 198 -3.02 -2.13 -13.20
C ALA A 198 -2.90 -1.36 -14.52
N ASP A 199 -2.39 -0.14 -14.46
CA ASP A 199 -2.10 0.66 -15.66
C ASP A 199 -0.85 0.13 -16.38
N ILE A 200 0.07 -0.50 -15.63
CA ILE A 200 1.29 -1.12 -16.14
C ILE A 200 1.45 -2.50 -15.51
N VAL A 201 1.74 -3.51 -16.34
CA VAL A 201 2.23 -4.80 -15.86
C VAL A 201 3.71 -4.89 -16.19
N LEU A 202 4.53 -5.12 -15.16
CA LEU A 202 5.98 -5.21 -15.24
C LEU A 202 6.40 -6.63 -15.62
N GLU A 203 7.57 -6.77 -16.23
CA GLU A 203 8.14 -8.07 -16.62
C GLU A 203 8.93 -8.69 -15.45
N GLY A 204 9.49 -7.85 -14.58
CA GLY A 204 10.23 -8.28 -13.41
C GLY A 204 9.32 -8.76 -12.28
N VAL A 205 9.72 -9.84 -11.62
CA VAL A 205 9.09 -10.30 -10.36
C VAL A 205 9.67 -9.53 -9.18
N ARG A 206 8.82 -9.23 -8.20
CA ARG A 206 9.21 -8.60 -6.93
C ARG A 206 10.14 -7.39 -7.17
N GLY A 207 11.24 -7.31 -6.44
CA GLY A 207 12.22 -6.23 -6.53
C GLY A 207 12.72 -5.96 -7.94
N ALA A 208 12.85 -6.97 -8.81
CA ALA A 208 13.24 -6.77 -10.21
C ALA A 208 12.22 -5.94 -10.99
N GLY A 209 10.93 -6.11 -10.69
CA GLY A 209 9.87 -5.29 -11.28
C GLY A 209 9.96 -3.85 -10.78
N VAL A 210 10.21 -3.66 -9.48
CA VAL A 210 10.38 -2.32 -8.89
C VAL A 210 11.61 -1.61 -9.47
N GLU A 211 12.74 -2.32 -9.64
CA GLU A 211 13.93 -1.82 -10.33
C GLU A 211 13.62 -1.38 -11.77
N GLN A 212 12.90 -2.21 -12.53
CA GLN A 212 12.45 -1.89 -13.89
C GLN A 212 11.61 -0.62 -13.91
N LEU A 213 10.67 -0.49 -12.97
CA LEU A 213 9.80 0.68 -12.86
C LEU A 213 10.58 1.95 -12.52
N ILE A 214 11.50 1.88 -11.55
CA ILE A 214 12.35 3.00 -11.15
C ILE A 214 13.19 3.49 -12.33
N ASN A 215 13.83 2.57 -13.06
CA ASN A 215 14.64 2.95 -14.23
C ASN A 215 13.79 3.65 -15.30
N ARG A 216 12.57 3.14 -15.57
CA ARG A 216 11.62 3.81 -16.49
C ARG A 216 11.26 5.22 -16.04
N ILE A 217 11.01 5.43 -14.74
CA ILE A 217 10.67 6.75 -14.19
C ILE A 217 11.86 7.71 -14.32
N ILE A 218 13.07 7.28 -13.94
CA ILE A 218 14.27 8.12 -14.00
C ILE A 218 14.61 8.51 -15.44
N GLU A 219 14.44 7.59 -16.40
CA GLU A 219 14.75 7.87 -17.80
C GLU A 219 13.71 8.78 -18.47
N ARG A 220 12.40 8.50 -18.29
CA ARG A 220 11.30 9.17 -19.01
C ARG A 220 9.95 9.11 -18.25
N ASP A 221 9.83 9.81 -17.14
CA ASP A 221 8.57 9.92 -16.40
C ASP A 221 7.40 10.55 -17.19
N ASN A 222 7.71 11.45 -18.12
CA ASN A 222 6.72 12.07 -19.01
C ASN A 222 5.93 11.06 -19.86
N MET A 223 6.48 9.86 -20.11
CA MET A 223 5.83 8.76 -20.84
C MET A 223 4.85 7.95 -19.99
N LEU A 224 4.87 8.11 -18.66
CA LEU A 224 3.88 7.48 -17.79
C LEU A 224 2.57 8.27 -17.90
N SER A 225 1.53 7.63 -18.42
CA SER A 225 0.20 8.21 -18.49
C SER A 225 -0.49 8.13 -17.14
N VAL A 226 -1.16 9.22 -16.76
CA VAL A 226 -2.20 9.14 -15.73
C VAL A 226 -3.23 8.11 -16.21
N GLY A 227 -3.54 7.12 -15.38
CA GLY A 227 -4.54 6.11 -15.69
C GLY A 227 -5.85 6.75 -16.14
N ALA A 228 -6.52 6.16 -17.14
CA ALA A 228 -7.73 6.73 -17.76
C ALA A 228 -8.82 7.11 -16.73
N ARG A 229 -8.81 6.43 -15.58
CA ARG A 229 -9.71 6.62 -14.43
C ARG A 229 -9.64 8.00 -13.78
N HIS A 230 -8.54 8.73 -13.92
CA HIS A 230 -8.38 10.11 -13.42
C HIS A 230 -8.49 11.16 -14.53
N ARG A 231 -8.97 10.76 -15.71
CA ARG A 231 -9.34 11.69 -16.78
C ARG A 231 -10.83 11.98 -16.67
N ALA A 232 -11.19 13.27 -16.69
CA ALA A 232 -12.57 13.70 -16.76
C ALA A 232 -12.87 14.11 -18.20
N SER A 233 -13.91 13.51 -18.78
CA SER A 233 -14.49 13.99 -20.05
C SER A 233 -15.29 15.27 -19.78
N ILE A 234 -15.05 16.33 -20.56
CA ILE A 234 -15.75 17.62 -20.41
C ILE A 234 -16.79 17.85 -21.51
N GLY A 235 -16.97 16.89 -22.42
CA GLY A 235 -17.91 16.95 -23.53
C GLY A 235 -17.29 16.61 -24.90
N GLU A 236 -18.16 16.39 -25.88
CA GLU A 236 -17.80 16.18 -27.29
C GLU A 236 -17.86 17.52 -28.04
N GLY A 237 -16.73 17.94 -28.60
CA GLY A 237 -16.67 19.03 -29.56
C GLY A 237 -16.94 18.53 -30.98
N ALA A 238 -17.11 19.44 -31.93
CA ALA A 238 -17.41 19.13 -33.34
C ALA A 238 -16.34 18.27 -34.05
N GLU A 239 -15.17 18.05 -33.43
CA GLU A 239 -14.06 17.22 -33.94
C GLU A 239 -13.74 15.98 -33.07
N GLY A 240 -14.52 15.69 -32.01
CA GLY A 240 -14.34 14.50 -31.15
C GLY A 240 -14.35 14.79 -29.64
N GLN A 241 -14.11 13.74 -28.84
CA GLN A 241 -14.12 13.79 -27.36
C GLN A 241 -12.95 14.61 -26.81
N ALA A 242 -13.26 15.62 -25.99
CA ALA A 242 -12.26 16.40 -25.26
C ALA A 242 -12.08 15.84 -23.83
N GLU A 243 -10.88 15.35 -23.53
CA GLU A 243 -10.47 14.89 -22.19
C GLU A 243 -9.55 15.92 -21.53
N ILE A 244 -9.71 16.14 -20.21
CA ILE A 244 -8.68 16.75 -19.36
C ILE A 244 -8.27 15.76 -18.26
N GLY A 245 -6.97 15.73 -17.97
CA GLY A 245 -6.48 15.13 -16.71
C GLY A 245 -6.98 15.94 -15.52
N ALA A 246 -7.30 15.26 -14.41
CA ALA A 246 -7.80 15.89 -13.19
C ALA A 246 -6.98 17.12 -12.77
N ARG A 247 -7.65 18.29 -12.67
CA ARG A 247 -7.15 19.47 -11.94
C ARG A 247 -7.82 19.49 -10.57
N ASP A 248 -7.02 19.42 -9.52
CA ASP A 248 -7.45 19.57 -8.13
C ASP A 248 -7.60 21.07 -7.78
N PRO A 249 -8.68 21.51 -7.10
CA PRO A 249 -8.77 22.84 -6.54
C PRO A 249 -7.84 22.90 -5.31
N ARG A 250 -6.75 23.65 -5.44
CA ARG A 250 -5.81 24.00 -4.37
C ARG A 250 -6.50 24.43 -3.07
#